data_AF-A0A6I4ZRH3-F1
#
_entry.id   AF-A0A6I4ZRH3-F1
#
_cell.length_a   1.000
_cell.length_b   1.000
_cell.length_c   1.000
_cell.angle_alpha   90.00
_cell.angle_beta   90.00
_cell.angle_gamma   90.00
#
_symmetry.space_group_name_H-M   'P 1'
#
loop_
_entity.id
_entity.type
_entity.pdbx_description
1 polymer ?
#
loop_
_entity_poly.entity_id
_entity_poly.type
_entity_poly.pdbx_seq_one_letter_code
_entity_poly.pdbx_strand_id
1 'polypeptide(L)'
;MDRQHAARLAELIAADFYGKGLKLSGEKAEEAPRRWAEMPEIQAVARLRDAGADYVAVRRFLTFVAAMSRNRNFKKLLCAALDLFGEDRALFNPAVAATTPVPVLKDRLSTSSVSRKHKPDAEAWQTIAGSLTKPGPVMAAINDGMGDATKVFRSLDTVAGGKARFPLLSGPKTKSLWMRLMVAPGKSRLGNLRHIPLAVDVHVRRATERLGVCDTQDASTELARAAIQGEWLDVADMADIDAPLRLGGSCLALDPALWVLGKYGVDEDYRHYRTMA
;
A
#
# COMPACT_ATOMS: atom_id res chain seq x y z
N MET A 1 -25.37 2.44 -8.22
CA MET A 1 -24.91 3.82 -8.49
C MET A 1 -24.41 3.83 -9.93
N ASP A 2 -24.72 4.85 -10.73
CA ASP A 2 -24.10 4.96 -12.06
C ASP A 2 -22.60 5.33 -11.95
N ARG A 3 -21.82 5.00 -12.98
CA ARG A 3 -20.35 5.17 -12.95
C ARG A 3 -19.91 6.63 -12.96
N GLN A 4 -20.69 7.53 -13.56
CA GLN A 4 -20.36 8.95 -13.59
C GLN A 4 -20.56 9.58 -12.21
N HIS A 5 -21.56 9.13 -11.47
CA HIS A 5 -21.75 9.48 -10.08
C HIS A 5 -20.59 8.97 -9.21
N ALA A 6 -20.20 7.71 -9.37
CA ALA A 6 -19.05 7.14 -8.66
C ALA A 6 -17.74 7.88 -8.98
N ALA A 7 -17.55 8.37 -10.21
CA ALA A 7 -16.42 9.20 -10.61
C ALA A 7 -16.38 10.54 -9.86
N ARG A 8 -17.50 11.28 -9.82
CA ARG A 8 -17.59 12.52 -9.03
C ARG A 8 -17.33 12.30 -7.54
N LEU A 9 -17.83 11.17 -7.00
CA LEU A 9 -17.56 10.79 -5.62
C LEU A 9 -16.06 10.50 -5.39
N ALA A 10 -15.39 9.86 -6.34
CA ALA A 10 -13.95 9.63 -6.29
C ALA A 10 -13.15 10.94 -6.26
N GLU A 11 -13.50 11.89 -7.13
CA GLU A 11 -12.91 13.23 -7.19
C GLU A 11 -13.07 13.96 -5.85
N LEU A 12 -14.28 13.96 -5.27
CA LEU A 12 -14.55 14.57 -3.98
C LEU A 12 -13.73 13.94 -2.86
N ILE A 13 -13.69 12.60 -2.78
CA ILE A 13 -12.91 11.88 -1.76
C ILE A 13 -11.42 12.23 -1.88
N ALA A 14 -10.89 12.28 -3.10
CA ALA A 14 -9.50 12.65 -3.35
C ALA A 14 -9.22 14.10 -2.97
N ALA A 15 -10.03 15.05 -3.43
CA ALA A 15 -9.90 16.46 -3.11
C ALA A 15 -9.95 16.71 -1.59
N ASP A 16 -10.83 15.99 -0.89
CA ASP A 16 -10.92 16.09 0.57
C ASP A 16 -9.69 15.49 1.24
N PHE A 17 -9.26 14.29 0.86
CA PHE A 17 -8.13 13.63 1.52
C PHE A 17 -6.77 14.29 1.26
N TYR A 18 -6.57 14.84 0.05
CA TYR A 18 -5.33 15.50 -0.33
C TYR A 18 -5.32 17.01 -0.03
N GLY A 19 -6.49 17.61 0.19
CA GLY A 19 -6.66 19.02 0.53
C GLY A 19 -7.17 19.24 1.96
N LYS A 20 -8.48 19.45 2.09
CA LYS A 20 -9.10 19.99 3.32
C LYS A 20 -9.15 19.03 4.51
N GLY A 21 -9.08 17.73 4.25
CA GLY A 21 -9.22 16.62 5.20
C GLY A 21 -10.57 15.92 5.05
N LEU A 22 -10.57 14.60 5.25
CA LEU A 22 -11.78 13.79 5.24
C LEU A 22 -12.70 14.14 6.42
N LYS A 23 -14.01 14.17 6.14
CA LYS A 23 -15.07 14.14 7.14
C LYS A 23 -15.36 12.69 7.51
N LEU A 24 -15.44 12.40 8.82
CA LEU A 24 -15.54 11.04 9.36
C LEU A 24 -16.58 11.04 10.49
N SER A 25 -17.34 9.96 10.60
CA SER A 25 -18.48 9.86 11.55
C SER A 25 -18.38 8.75 12.58
N GLY A 26 -17.27 8.00 12.65
CA GLY A 26 -17.13 6.88 13.59
C GLY A 26 -16.56 7.29 14.95
N GLU A 27 -16.75 6.44 15.95
CA GLU A 27 -16.34 6.65 17.35
C GLU A 27 -14.85 6.97 17.55
N LYS A 28 -14.00 6.66 16.57
CA LYS A 28 -12.55 6.92 16.59
C LYS A 28 -12.09 7.93 15.54
N ALA A 29 -12.99 8.76 15.02
CA ALA A 29 -12.70 9.74 13.98
C ALA A 29 -11.64 10.77 14.38
N GLU A 30 -11.43 11.01 15.68
CA GLU A 30 -10.41 11.92 16.19
C GLU A 30 -8.99 11.34 16.09
N GLU A 31 -8.83 10.01 16.09
CA GLU A 31 -7.54 9.33 15.95
C GLU A 31 -7.11 9.10 14.49
N ALA A 32 -7.98 9.45 13.54
CA ALA A 32 -7.81 9.12 12.14
C ALA A 32 -6.86 10.10 11.42
N PRO A 33 -5.99 9.61 10.51
CA PRO A 33 -5.30 10.49 9.58
C PRO A 33 -6.34 11.01 8.57
N ARG A 34 -6.76 12.26 8.73
CA ARG A 34 -7.76 12.90 7.88
C ARG A 34 -7.15 13.38 6.56
N ARG A 35 -5.83 13.57 6.54
CA ARG A 35 -5.08 14.08 5.39
C ARG A 35 -3.96 13.14 5.01
N TRP A 36 -3.57 13.19 3.74
CA TRP A 36 -2.42 12.44 3.22
C TRP A 36 -1.13 12.65 4.03
N ALA A 37 -0.83 13.88 4.44
CA ALA A 37 0.37 14.20 5.21
C ALA A 37 0.42 13.53 6.60
N GLU A 38 -0.75 13.14 7.14
CA GLU A 38 -0.89 12.49 8.44
C GLU A 38 -0.73 10.97 8.35
N MET A 39 -0.64 10.41 7.14
CA MET A 39 -0.51 8.98 6.94
C MET A 39 0.81 8.46 7.56
N PRO A 40 0.77 7.33 8.28
CA PRO A 40 1.93 6.81 8.99
C PRO A 40 3.09 6.48 8.05
N GLU A 41 2.83 6.04 6.83
CA GLU A 41 3.88 5.82 5.82
C GLU A 41 4.58 7.11 5.38
N ILE A 42 3.87 8.25 5.37
CA ILE A 42 4.45 9.54 5.01
C ILE A 42 5.34 10.04 6.14
N GLN A 43 4.85 9.96 7.38
CA GLN A 43 5.63 10.28 8.57
C GLN A 43 6.88 9.38 8.71
N ALA A 44 6.74 8.09 8.42
CA ALA A 44 7.86 7.14 8.46
C ALA A 44 8.94 7.49 7.43
N VAL A 45 8.55 7.82 6.19
CA VAL A 45 9.52 8.25 5.18
C VAL A 45 10.18 9.58 5.54
N ALA A 46 9.44 10.55 6.07
CA ALA A 46 10.04 11.80 6.56
C ALA A 46 11.15 11.50 7.59
N ARG A 47 10.87 10.67 8.60
CA ARG A 47 11.87 10.24 9.59
C ARG A 47 13.08 9.54 8.99
N LEU A 48 12.89 8.67 7.99
CA LEU A 48 14.01 8.04 7.28
C LEU A 48 14.87 9.08 6.55
N ARG A 49 14.23 10.05 5.88
CA ARG A 49 14.91 11.13 5.16
C ARG A 49 15.71 12.00 6.11
N ASP A 50 15.15 12.36 7.25
CA ASP A 50 15.82 13.14 8.30
C ASP A 50 17.02 12.37 8.88
N ALA A 51 16.94 11.04 8.95
CA ALA A 51 18.05 10.15 9.32
C ALA A 51 19.05 9.88 8.17
N GLY A 52 19.00 10.66 7.09
CA GLY A 52 19.94 10.56 5.96
C GLY A 52 19.71 9.37 5.03
N ALA A 53 18.51 8.78 5.01
CA ALA A 53 18.19 7.74 4.03
C ALA A 53 17.98 8.33 2.63
N ASP A 54 18.70 7.81 1.64
CA ASP A 54 18.37 8.08 0.24
C ASP A 54 17.05 7.40 -0.17
N TYR A 55 16.51 7.72 -1.35
CA TYR A 55 15.24 7.13 -1.76
C TYR A 55 15.35 5.65 -2.13
N VAL A 56 16.56 5.15 -2.39
CA VAL A 56 16.82 3.72 -2.58
C VAL A 56 16.62 2.96 -1.26
N ALA A 57 17.21 3.46 -0.18
CA ALA A 57 17.04 2.95 1.17
C ALA A 57 15.58 3.04 1.62
N VAL A 58 14.89 4.15 1.33
CA VAL A 58 13.45 4.29 1.59
C VAL A 58 12.64 3.21 0.87
N ARG A 59 12.89 2.98 -0.42
CA ARG A 59 12.15 1.96 -1.19
C ARG A 59 12.45 0.55 -0.73
N ARG A 60 13.69 0.24 -0.32
CA ARG A 60 14.04 -1.04 0.31
C ARG A 60 13.31 -1.23 1.63
N PHE A 61 13.32 -0.21 2.49
CA PHE A 61 12.56 -0.19 3.75
C PHE A 61 11.08 -0.49 3.51
N LEU A 62 10.43 0.27 2.62
CA LEU A 62 9.02 0.09 2.30
C LEU A 62 8.72 -1.28 1.71
N THR A 63 9.64 -1.86 0.93
CA THR A 63 9.50 -3.21 0.36
C THR A 63 9.45 -4.28 1.44
N PHE A 64 10.43 -4.29 2.35
CA PHE A 64 10.46 -5.26 3.43
C PHE A 64 9.29 -5.06 4.41
N VAL A 65 8.96 -3.82 4.76
CA VAL A 65 7.85 -3.51 5.65
C VAL A 65 6.49 -3.92 5.05
N ALA A 66 6.28 -3.66 3.75
CA ALA A 66 5.05 -4.07 3.08
C ALA A 66 4.88 -5.60 3.10
N ALA A 67 5.96 -6.36 2.87
CA ALA A 67 5.92 -7.82 2.94
C ALA A 67 5.48 -8.33 4.34
N MET A 68 5.83 -7.62 5.42
CA MET A 68 5.48 -7.99 6.80
C MET A 68 4.11 -7.45 7.26
N SER A 69 3.36 -6.75 6.40
CA SER A 69 2.14 -6.01 6.79
C SER A 69 0.89 -6.86 7.05
N ARG A 70 0.91 -8.14 6.67
CA ARG A 70 -0.29 -9.00 6.71
C ARG A 70 -0.81 -9.21 8.13
N ASN A 71 -2.11 -8.93 8.33
CA ASN A 71 -2.82 -9.07 9.60
C ASN A 71 -2.24 -8.23 10.76
N ARG A 72 -1.63 -7.07 10.45
CA ARG A 72 -1.01 -6.19 11.44
C ARG A 72 -1.56 -4.78 11.42
N ASN A 73 -1.38 -4.09 12.54
CA ASN A 73 -1.49 -2.63 12.57
C ASN A 73 -0.27 -2.04 11.85
N PHE A 74 -0.50 -1.46 10.67
CA PHE A 74 0.58 -0.96 9.81
C PHE A 74 1.38 0.18 10.44
N LYS A 75 0.74 1.10 11.19
CA LYS A 75 1.43 2.17 11.94
C LYS A 75 2.41 1.59 12.96
N LYS A 76 1.98 0.61 13.77
CA LYS A 76 2.87 -0.05 14.74
C LYS A 76 4.02 -0.78 14.07
N LEU A 77 3.78 -1.41 12.92
CA LEU A 77 4.82 -2.07 12.13
C LEU A 77 5.84 -1.06 11.58
N LEU A 78 5.40 0.09 11.07
CA LEU A 78 6.29 1.14 10.60
C LEU A 78 7.18 1.68 11.72
N CYS A 79 6.64 1.91 12.93
CA CYS A 79 7.45 2.31 14.08
C CYS A 79 8.51 1.26 14.43
N ALA A 80 8.10 0.00 14.60
CA ALA A 80 9.03 -1.11 14.87
C ALA A 80 10.13 -1.24 13.81
N ALA A 81 9.79 -1.05 12.54
CA ALA A 81 10.76 -1.11 11.46
C ALA A 81 11.71 0.10 11.44
N LEU A 82 11.24 1.30 11.81
CA LEU A 82 12.09 2.48 11.95
C LEU A 82 13.11 2.30 13.08
N ASP A 83 12.69 1.73 14.21
CA ASP A 83 13.57 1.43 15.33
C ASP A 83 14.64 0.42 14.88
N LEU A 84 14.23 -0.67 14.20
CA LEU A 84 15.17 -1.63 13.60
C LEU A 84 16.11 -0.98 12.57
N PHE A 85 15.62 -0.06 11.75
CA PHE A 85 16.44 0.63 10.76
C PHE A 85 17.50 1.53 11.41
N GLY A 86 17.17 2.15 12.55
CA GLY A 86 18.13 2.93 13.33
C GLY A 86 19.19 2.06 14.00
N GLU A 87 18.81 0.90 14.53
CA GLU A 87 19.70 -0.01 15.23
C GLU A 87 20.57 -0.86 14.29
N ASP A 88 20.01 -1.34 13.18
CA ASP A 88 20.66 -2.24 12.23
C ASP A 88 20.12 -2.06 10.81
N ARG A 89 20.49 -0.90 10.26
CA ARG A 89 20.21 -0.51 8.88
C ARG A 89 20.66 -1.55 7.85
N ALA A 90 21.68 -2.35 8.16
CA ALA A 90 22.25 -3.31 7.23
C ALA A 90 21.24 -4.42 6.86
N LEU A 91 20.29 -4.75 7.74
CA LEU A 91 19.24 -5.74 7.46
C LEU A 91 18.24 -5.30 6.37
N PHE A 92 18.24 -4.03 5.99
CA PHE A 92 17.46 -3.52 4.86
C PHE A 92 18.28 -3.45 3.56
N ASN A 93 19.57 -3.79 3.60
CA ASN A 93 20.40 -3.95 2.41
C ASN A 93 20.21 -5.38 1.85
N PRO A 94 19.72 -5.54 0.60
CA PRO A 94 19.50 -6.85 0.01
C PRO A 94 20.73 -7.77 0.02
N ALA A 95 21.93 -7.23 -0.20
CA ALA A 95 23.16 -8.03 -0.22
C ALA A 95 23.46 -8.64 1.16
N VAL A 96 23.31 -7.84 2.22
CA VAL A 96 23.55 -8.27 3.60
C VAL A 96 22.44 -9.21 4.07
N ALA A 97 21.19 -8.82 3.89
CA ALA A 97 20.04 -9.61 4.35
C ALA A 97 19.95 -10.97 3.65
N ALA A 98 20.37 -11.07 2.38
CA ALA A 98 20.38 -12.34 1.65
C ALA A 98 21.38 -13.37 2.22
N THR A 99 22.51 -12.89 2.74
CA THR A 99 23.57 -13.75 3.30
C THR A 99 23.52 -13.88 4.82
N THR A 100 22.69 -13.07 5.49
CA THR A 100 22.51 -13.15 6.94
C THR A 100 21.85 -14.48 7.30
N PRO A 101 22.38 -15.28 8.23
CA PRO A 101 21.77 -16.54 8.62
C PRO A 101 20.31 -16.35 9.11
N VAL A 102 19.41 -17.24 8.68
CA VAL A 102 18.00 -17.19 9.08
C VAL A 102 17.79 -17.12 10.60
N PRO A 103 18.54 -17.85 11.46
CA PRO A 103 18.41 -17.70 12.91
C PRO A 103 18.70 -16.28 13.41
N VAL A 104 19.67 -15.59 12.81
CA VAL A 104 20.01 -14.20 13.15
C VAL A 104 18.90 -13.26 12.69
N LEU A 105 18.42 -13.41 11.45
CA LEU A 105 17.27 -12.62 10.96
C LEU A 105 16.03 -12.82 11.84
N LYS A 106 15.73 -14.06 12.20
CA LYS A 106 14.61 -14.42 13.09
C LYS A 106 14.72 -13.66 14.41
N ASP A 107 15.88 -13.73 15.05
CA ASP A 107 16.12 -13.07 16.34
C ASP A 107 15.92 -11.55 16.21
N ARG A 108 16.65 -10.90 15.30
CA ARG A 108 16.58 -9.44 15.08
C ARG A 108 15.17 -8.95 14.75
N LEU A 109 14.47 -9.64 13.83
CA LEU A 109 13.11 -9.28 13.44
C LEU A 109 12.10 -9.53 14.56
N SER A 110 12.31 -10.54 15.41
CA SER A 110 11.43 -10.80 16.56
C SER A 110 11.62 -9.79 17.69
N THR A 111 12.87 -9.49 18.07
CA THR A 111 13.22 -8.59 19.17
C THR A 111 12.79 -7.15 18.86
N SER A 112 12.93 -6.73 17.61
CA SER A 112 12.43 -5.43 17.12
C SER A 112 10.91 -5.40 16.89
N SER A 113 10.19 -6.49 17.15
CA SER A 113 8.75 -6.62 16.88
C SER A 113 8.37 -6.44 15.39
N VAL A 114 9.32 -6.50 14.45
CA VAL A 114 9.05 -6.44 12.99
C VAL A 114 8.45 -7.73 12.46
N SER A 115 8.67 -8.86 13.13
CA SER A 115 8.06 -10.15 12.77
C SER A 115 6.98 -10.60 13.75
N ARG A 116 5.96 -11.32 13.24
CA ARG A 116 4.99 -12.08 14.05
C ARG A 116 5.15 -13.58 13.89
N LYS A 117 5.40 -14.06 12.67
CA LYS A 117 5.68 -15.46 12.38
C LYS A 117 7.18 -15.60 12.22
N HIS A 118 7.91 -15.53 13.33
CA HIS A 118 9.36 -15.33 13.40
C HIS A 118 10.16 -16.09 12.35
N LYS A 119 10.00 -17.41 12.25
CA LYS A 119 10.74 -18.21 11.26
C LYS A 119 10.27 -17.95 9.81
N PRO A 120 8.97 -18.11 9.46
CA PRO A 120 8.49 -17.81 8.10
C PRO A 120 8.79 -16.38 7.61
N ASP A 121 8.67 -15.39 8.49
CA ASP A 121 8.93 -13.99 8.16
C ASP A 121 10.43 -13.77 7.87
N ALA A 122 11.33 -14.38 8.65
CA ALA A 122 12.77 -14.30 8.42
C ALA A 122 13.19 -15.01 7.11
N GLU A 123 12.63 -16.18 6.82
CA GLU A 123 12.83 -16.87 5.55
C GLU A 123 12.32 -16.04 4.36
N ALA A 124 11.15 -15.42 4.50
CA ALA A 124 10.60 -14.52 3.48
C ALA A 124 11.48 -13.27 3.29
N TRP A 125 11.97 -12.67 4.38
CA TRP A 125 12.89 -11.53 4.35
C TRP A 125 14.18 -11.87 3.58
N GLN A 126 14.82 -12.99 3.92
CA GLN A 126 16.03 -13.46 3.23
C GLN A 126 15.75 -13.75 1.75
N THR A 127 14.61 -14.36 1.43
CA THR A 127 14.22 -14.71 0.06
C THR A 127 13.97 -13.47 -0.81
N ILE A 128 13.27 -12.48 -0.26
CA ILE A 128 13.09 -11.18 -0.93
C ILE A 128 14.45 -10.53 -1.15
N ALA A 129 15.31 -10.49 -0.13
CA ALA A 129 16.64 -9.91 -0.23
C ALA A 129 17.47 -10.56 -1.34
N GLY A 130 17.52 -11.90 -1.40
CA GLY A 130 18.21 -12.64 -2.44
C GLY A 130 17.60 -12.47 -3.84
N SER A 131 16.31 -12.16 -3.93
CA SER A 131 15.67 -11.83 -5.21
C SER A 131 15.99 -10.42 -5.69
N LEU A 132 16.25 -9.50 -4.76
CA LEU A 132 16.63 -8.11 -5.03
C LEU A 132 18.11 -7.92 -5.38
N THR A 133 18.96 -8.93 -5.19
CA THR A 133 20.36 -8.91 -5.70
C THR A 133 20.44 -9.26 -7.19
N LYS A 134 19.37 -9.79 -7.77
CA LYS A 134 19.28 -10.17 -9.18
C LYS A 134 18.59 -9.06 -10.00
N PRO A 135 19.08 -8.70 -11.19
CA PRO A 135 18.40 -7.75 -12.06
C PRO A 135 16.95 -8.17 -12.37
N GLY A 136 16.07 -7.19 -12.49
CA GLY A 136 14.68 -7.42 -12.85
C GLY A 136 13.78 -6.21 -12.56
N PRO A 137 12.49 -6.25 -12.96
CA PRO A 137 11.59 -5.11 -12.84
C PRO A 137 11.45 -4.58 -11.40
N VAL A 138 11.30 -5.47 -10.41
CA VAL A 138 11.19 -5.09 -8.98
C VAL A 138 12.47 -4.39 -8.49
N MET A 139 13.63 -4.93 -8.86
CA MET A 139 14.93 -4.37 -8.48
C MET A 139 15.13 -2.98 -9.11
N ALA A 140 14.80 -2.80 -10.39
CA ALA A 140 14.83 -1.50 -11.08
C ALA A 140 13.87 -0.49 -10.44
N ALA A 141 12.66 -0.91 -10.08
CA ALA A 141 11.70 -0.05 -9.38
C ALA A 141 12.22 0.44 -8.02
N ILE A 142 13.05 -0.36 -7.33
CA ILE A 142 13.64 -0.02 -6.03
C ILE A 142 14.92 0.80 -6.18
N ASN A 143 15.86 0.39 -7.03
CA ASN A 143 17.15 1.07 -7.15
C ASN A 143 17.03 2.33 -8.00
N ASP A 144 16.44 2.22 -9.18
CA ASP A 144 16.38 3.35 -10.13
C ASP A 144 15.16 4.24 -9.85
N GLY A 145 14.13 3.69 -9.20
CA GLY A 145 12.87 4.39 -9.01
C GLY A 145 12.14 4.62 -10.33
N MET A 146 12.39 3.80 -11.35
CA MET A 146 11.87 3.94 -12.71
C MET A 146 11.32 2.61 -13.20
N GLY A 147 10.48 2.64 -14.24
CA GLY A 147 9.97 1.45 -14.90
C GLY A 147 8.47 1.51 -15.19
N ASP A 148 7.96 0.38 -15.65
CA ASP A 148 6.54 0.18 -15.97
C ASP A 148 5.86 -0.54 -14.81
N ALA A 149 4.88 0.09 -14.17
CA ALA A 149 4.20 -0.47 -13.01
C ALA A 149 3.52 -1.81 -13.33
N THR A 150 2.95 -1.99 -14.51
CA THR A 150 2.29 -3.25 -14.93
C THR A 150 3.30 -4.38 -15.10
N LYS A 151 4.50 -4.11 -15.63
CA LYS A 151 5.59 -5.11 -15.71
C LYS A 151 6.08 -5.49 -14.31
N VAL A 152 6.28 -4.50 -13.44
CA VAL A 152 6.68 -4.71 -12.03
C VAL A 152 5.61 -5.54 -11.30
N PHE A 153 4.35 -5.15 -11.40
CA PHE A 153 3.22 -5.81 -10.76
C PHE A 153 3.07 -7.27 -11.20
N ARG A 154 3.16 -7.55 -12.51
CA ARG A 154 3.15 -8.92 -13.06
C ARG A 154 4.36 -9.74 -12.63
N SER A 155 5.53 -9.12 -12.45
CA SER A 155 6.72 -9.85 -12.00
C SER A 155 6.63 -10.35 -10.56
N LEU A 156 5.70 -9.81 -9.76
CA LEU A 156 5.36 -10.33 -8.44
C LEU A 156 4.42 -11.55 -8.50
N ASP A 157 3.77 -11.83 -9.64
CA ASP A 157 2.79 -12.91 -9.79
C ASP A 157 3.40 -14.29 -10.06
N THR A 158 2.57 -15.32 -9.95
CA THR A 158 2.94 -16.74 -10.01
C THR A 158 3.54 -17.22 -11.33
N VAL A 159 3.23 -16.55 -12.43
CA VAL A 159 3.45 -17.10 -13.79
C VAL A 159 4.94 -17.29 -14.11
N ALA A 160 5.87 -16.66 -13.37
CA ALA A 160 7.32 -16.82 -13.54
C ALA A 160 8.08 -16.98 -12.22
N GLY A 161 7.47 -17.59 -11.19
CA GLY A 161 8.10 -17.77 -9.88
C GLY A 161 8.11 -16.52 -8.99
N GLY A 162 7.31 -15.50 -9.30
CA GLY A 162 7.23 -14.26 -8.53
C GLY A 162 6.84 -14.49 -7.06
N LYS A 163 5.88 -15.38 -6.77
CA LYS A 163 5.53 -15.76 -5.38
C LYS A 163 6.69 -16.41 -4.62
N ALA A 164 7.52 -17.20 -5.31
CA ALA A 164 8.69 -17.84 -4.70
C ALA A 164 9.82 -16.83 -4.45
N ARG A 165 9.96 -15.83 -5.33
CA ARG A 165 10.97 -14.77 -5.22
C ARG A 165 10.58 -13.67 -4.23
N PHE A 166 9.30 -13.37 -4.14
CA PHE A 166 8.74 -12.28 -3.33
C PHE A 166 7.63 -12.77 -2.40
N PRO A 167 7.91 -13.75 -1.53
CA PRO A 167 6.93 -14.28 -0.58
C PRO A 167 6.35 -13.15 0.27
N LEU A 168 5.07 -13.27 0.63
CA LEU A 168 4.28 -12.28 1.38
C LEU A 168 4.01 -10.94 0.67
N LEU A 169 4.93 -10.46 -0.17
CA LEU A 169 4.78 -9.25 -0.98
C LEU A 169 3.82 -9.47 -2.15
N SER A 170 3.87 -10.64 -2.78
CA SER A 170 3.07 -11.03 -3.95
C SER A 170 1.56 -11.18 -3.70
N GLY A 171 1.09 -11.02 -2.46
CA GLY A 171 -0.33 -11.15 -2.13
C GLY A 171 -1.17 -10.06 -2.79
N PRO A 172 -2.41 -10.33 -3.23
CA PRO A 172 -3.20 -9.42 -4.07
C PRO A 172 -3.41 -8.03 -3.46
N LYS A 173 -3.58 -7.95 -2.13
CA LYS A 173 -3.61 -6.69 -1.39
C LYS A 173 -2.21 -6.08 -1.27
N THR A 174 -1.25 -6.87 -0.79
CA THR A 174 0.08 -6.39 -0.41
C THR A 174 0.84 -5.80 -1.61
N LYS A 175 0.73 -6.40 -2.80
CA LYS A 175 1.40 -5.88 -4.00
C LYS A 175 0.86 -4.53 -4.46
N SER A 176 -0.45 -4.31 -4.35
CA SER A 176 -1.09 -3.01 -4.64
C SER A 176 -0.70 -1.95 -3.62
N LEU A 177 -0.72 -2.30 -2.33
CA LEU A 177 -0.23 -1.43 -1.26
C LEU A 177 1.24 -1.05 -1.51
N TRP A 178 2.09 -2.02 -1.80
CA TRP A 178 3.49 -1.80 -2.08
C TRP A 178 3.69 -0.87 -3.28
N MET A 179 2.94 -1.05 -4.38
CA MET A 179 3.03 -0.14 -5.53
C MET A 179 2.75 1.32 -5.14
N ARG A 180 1.69 1.55 -4.35
CA ARG A 180 1.38 2.89 -3.83
C ARG A 180 2.51 3.44 -2.97
N LEU A 181 3.06 2.62 -2.07
CA LEU A 181 4.19 3.02 -1.21
C LEU A 181 5.43 3.38 -2.03
N MET A 182 5.72 2.62 -3.09
CA MET A 182 6.86 2.86 -3.97
C MET A 182 6.73 4.18 -4.72
N VAL A 183 5.54 4.51 -5.23
CA VAL A 183 5.31 5.72 -6.02
C VAL A 183 5.27 6.96 -5.13
N ALA A 184 4.42 6.95 -4.11
CA ALA A 184 4.12 8.18 -3.41
C ALA A 184 5.16 8.49 -2.30
N PRO A 185 5.23 7.77 -1.17
CA PRO A 185 6.32 7.98 -0.21
C PRO A 185 7.71 7.64 -0.79
N GLY A 186 7.82 6.58 -1.60
CA GLY A 186 9.09 6.12 -2.18
C GLY A 186 9.60 6.96 -3.36
N LYS A 187 8.81 7.93 -3.84
CA LYS A 187 9.12 8.86 -4.95
C LYS A 187 9.59 8.17 -6.24
N SER A 188 9.17 6.93 -6.47
CA SER A 188 9.43 6.29 -7.77
C SER A 188 8.55 6.93 -8.86
N ARG A 189 9.08 6.99 -10.07
CA ARG A 189 8.44 7.52 -11.28
C ARG A 189 8.00 6.36 -12.18
N LEU A 190 7.31 5.38 -11.60
CA LEU A 190 6.74 4.27 -12.35
C LEU A 190 5.62 4.78 -13.26
N GLY A 191 5.62 4.35 -14.52
CA GLY A 191 4.55 4.63 -15.48
C GLY A 191 3.42 3.60 -15.41
N ASN A 192 2.33 3.84 -16.15
CA ASN A 192 1.20 2.90 -16.31
C ASN A 192 0.48 2.53 -15.00
N LEU A 193 0.37 3.49 -14.07
CA LEU A 193 -0.28 3.29 -12.77
C LEU A 193 -1.81 3.15 -12.84
N ARG A 194 -2.45 3.67 -13.89
CA ARG A 194 -3.90 3.53 -14.12
C ARG A 194 -4.38 2.08 -14.20
N HIS A 195 -3.50 1.14 -14.54
CA HIS A 195 -3.82 -0.28 -14.65
C HIS A 195 -3.55 -1.07 -13.36
N ILE A 196 -3.08 -0.42 -12.31
CA ILE A 196 -2.78 -1.09 -11.04
C ILE A 196 -4.01 -1.00 -10.15
N PRO A 197 -4.59 -2.14 -9.73
CA PRO A 197 -5.77 -2.11 -8.88
C PRO A 197 -5.41 -1.67 -7.46
N LEU A 198 -6.37 -1.08 -6.76
CA LEU A 198 -6.23 -0.72 -5.34
C LEU A 198 -6.12 -1.94 -4.40
N ALA A 199 -5.65 -1.69 -3.18
CA ALA A 199 -5.40 -2.74 -2.19
C ALA A 199 -6.66 -3.03 -1.37
N VAL A 200 -7.55 -3.89 -1.88
CA VAL A 200 -8.81 -4.21 -1.19
C VAL A 200 -8.58 -5.08 0.04
N ASP A 201 -8.91 -4.53 1.20
CA ASP A 201 -9.12 -5.25 2.46
C ASP A 201 -10.54 -5.05 3.00
N VAL A 202 -10.79 -5.52 4.23
CA VAL A 202 -12.11 -5.40 4.87
C VAL A 202 -12.56 -3.95 5.05
N HIS A 203 -11.64 -3.01 5.26
CA HIS A 203 -11.99 -1.59 5.42
C HIS A 203 -12.33 -0.97 4.07
N VAL A 204 -11.51 -1.21 3.06
CA VAL A 204 -11.79 -0.72 1.71
C VAL A 204 -13.08 -1.31 1.14
N ARG A 205 -13.33 -2.60 1.37
CA ARG A 205 -14.62 -3.25 1.05
C ARG A 205 -15.78 -2.53 1.74
N ARG A 206 -15.69 -2.36 3.06
CA ARG A 206 -16.73 -1.68 3.84
C ARG A 206 -16.97 -0.24 3.37
N ALA A 207 -15.93 0.51 3.03
CA ALA A 207 -16.07 1.86 2.47
C ALA A 207 -16.81 1.80 1.14
N THR A 208 -16.38 0.93 0.23
CA THR A 208 -16.97 0.78 -1.10
C THR A 208 -18.47 0.43 -1.04
N GLU A 209 -18.85 -0.51 -0.17
CA GLU A 209 -20.24 -0.91 0.05
C GLU A 209 -21.07 0.24 0.65
N ARG A 210 -20.53 0.96 1.65
CA ARG A 210 -21.23 2.09 2.29
C ARG A 210 -21.40 3.29 1.36
N LEU A 211 -20.44 3.53 0.48
CA LEU A 211 -20.50 4.54 -0.56
C LEU A 211 -21.48 4.13 -1.67
N GLY A 212 -21.91 2.86 -1.74
CA GLY A 212 -22.84 2.36 -2.76
C GLY A 212 -22.21 2.16 -4.13
N VAL A 213 -20.87 2.10 -4.20
CA VAL A 213 -20.11 1.93 -5.45
C VAL A 213 -20.18 0.48 -5.94
N CYS A 214 -20.02 -0.48 -5.03
CA CYS A 214 -20.09 -1.89 -5.34
C CYS A 214 -20.75 -2.63 -4.18
N ASP A 215 -21.81 -3.37 -4.46
CA ASP A 215 -22.43 -4.27 -3.49
C ASP A 215 -21.77 -5.64 -3.60
N THR A 216 -21.22 -6.12 -2.48
CA THR A 216 -20.59 -7.43 -2.41
C THR A 216 -21.19 -8.30 -1.33
N GLN A 217 -22.42 -8.01 -0.90
CA GLN A 217 -23.18 -8.89 -0.02
C GLN A 217 -23.15 -10.33 -0.56
N ASP A 218 -22.89 -11.29 0.34
CA ASP A 218 -22.75 -12.73 0.05
C ASP A 218 -21.58 -13.17 -0.84
N ALA A 219 -20.81 -12.24 -1.42
CA ALA A 219 -19.64 -12.59 -2.21
C ALA A 219 -18.48 -13.09 -1.33
N SER A 220 -17.79 -14.13 -1.82
CA SER A 220 -16.54 -14.58 -1.23
C SER A 220 -15.50 -13.45 -1.20
N THR A 221 -14.52 -13.53 -0.30
CA THR A 221 -13.48 -12.50 -0.19
C THR A 221 -12.70 -12.28 -1.49
N GLU A 222 -12.57 -13.32 -2.33
CA GLU A 222 -11.88 -13.22 -3.61
C GLU A 222 -12.75 -12.56 -4.69
N LEU A 223 -14.02 -12.96 -4.80
CA LEU A 223 -14.97 -12.37 -5.74
C LEU A 223 -15.25 -10.90 -5.39
N ALA A 224 -15.50 -10.60 -4.12
CA ALA A 224 -15.70 -9.23 -3.65
C ALA A 224 -14.49 -8.34 -3.99
N ARG A 225 -13.28 -8.85 -3.80
CA ARG A 225 -12.06 -8.12 -4.16
C ARG A 225 -11.99 -7.84 -5.66
N ALA A 226 -12.21 -8.85 -6.49
CA ALA A 226 -12.12 -8.69 -7.94
C ALA A 226 -13.16 -7.67 -8.44
N ALA A 227 -14.41 -7.75 -7.96
CA ALA A 227 -15.47 -6.82 -8.29
C ALA A 227 -15.11 -5.38 -7.89
N ILE A 228 -14.70 -5.17 -6.63
CA ILE A 228 -14.31 -3.84 -6.13
C ILE A 228 -13.11 -3.28 -6.90
N GLN A 229 -12.11 -4.11 -7.23
CA GLN A 229 -10.96 -3.68 -8.03
C GLN A 229 -11.37 -3.26 -9.43
N GLY A 230 -12.28 -4.00 -10.07
CA GLY A 230 -12.83 -3.66 -11.38
C GLY A 230 -13.58 -2.33 -11.36
N GLU A 231 -14.54 -2.18 -10.43
CA GLU A 231 -15.36 -0.96 -10.34
C GLU A 231 -14.50 0.29 -10.13
N TRP A 232 -13.53 0.26 -9.20
CA TRP A 232 -12.69 1.43 -8.97
C TRP A 232 -11.66 1.69 -10.08
N LEU A 233 -11.29 0.69 -10.88
CA LEU A 233 -10.49 0.93 -12.09
C LEU A 233 -11.33 1.69 -13.12
N ASP A 234 -12.54 1.21 -13.41
CA ASP A 234 -13.48 1.86 -14.35
C ASP A 234 -13.81 3.29 -13.89
N VAL A 235 -14.05 3.48 -12.58
CA VAL A 235 -14.30 4.79 -11.99
C VAL A 235 -13.10 5.72 -12.12
N ALA A 236 -11.88 5.23 -11.88
CA ALA A 236 -10.67 6.05 -11.99
C ALA A 236 -10.36 6.45 -13.45
N ASP A 237 -10.75 5.63 -14.43
CA ASP A 237 -10.63 5.98 -15.85
C ASP A 237 -11.58 7.11 -16.27
N MET A 238 -12.66 7.33 -15.52
CA MET A 238 -13.67 8.38 -15.76
C MET A 238 -13.48 9.63 -14.88
N ALA A 239 -12.73 9.53 -13.79
CA ALA A 239 -12.59 10.57 -12.78
C ALA A 239 -11.31 11.40 -12.96
N ASP A 240 -11.40 12.71 -12.79
CA ASP A 240 -10.24 13.60 -12.75
C ASP A 240 -9.64 13.65 -11.34
N ILE A 241 -9.05 12.53 -10.91
CA ILE A 241 -8.49 12.39 -9.56
C ILE A 241 -7.19 13.18 -9.45
N ASP A 242 -7.25 14.34 -8.79
CA ASP A 242 -6.06 15.08 -8.37
C ASP A 242 -5.44 14.45 -7.12
N ALA A 243 -4.18 14.03 -7.23
CA ALA A 243 -3.44 13.40 -6.16
C ALA A 243 -1.94 13.63 -6.28
N PRO A 244 -1.20 13.69 -5.15
CA PRO A 244 0.23 13.88 -5.14
C PRO A 244 1.00 12.81 -5.92
N LEU A 245 2.17 13.21 -6.42
CA LEU A 245 3.27 12.31 -6.75
C LEU A 245 2.90 11.21 -7.74
N ARG A 246 2.26 11.62 -8.84
CA ARG A 246 1.91 10.76 -9.99
C ARG A 246 0.86 9.70 -9.70
N LEU A 247 0.19 9.75 -8.54
CA LEU A 247 -0.97 8.91 -8.27
C LEU A 247 -2.23 9.41 -9.00
N GLY A 248 -2.26 10.67 -9.47
CA GLY A 248 -3.41 11.22 -10.17
C GLY A 248 -3.83 10.38 -11.38
N GLY A 249 -5.14 10.26 -11.59
CA GLY A 249 -5.73 9.38 -12.60
C GLY A 249 -5.52 7.88 -12.38
N SER A 250 -5.21 7.45 -11.16
CA SER A 250 -5.13 6.03 -10.77
C SER A 250 -5.97 5.78 -9.52
N CYS A 251 -6.62 4.62 -9.45
CA CYS A 251 -7.36 4.21 -8.25
C CYS A 251 -6.44 4.01 -7.02
N LEU A 252 -5.12 3.90 -7.21
CA LEU A 252 -4.14 3.92 -6.10
C LEU A 252 -4.17 5.24 -5.31
N ALA A 253 -4.59 6.35 -5.92
CA ALA A 253 -4.81 7.60 -5.20
C ALA A 253 -5.94 7.52 -4.17
N LEU A 254 -6.93 6.65 -4.38
CA LEU A 254 -8.09 6.53 -3.50
C LEU A 254 -7.83 5.56 -2.34
N ASP A 255 -6.90 4.62 -2.51
CA ASP A 255 -6.63 3.54 -1.55
C ASP A 255 -6.48 4.01 -0.09
N PRO A 256 -5.67 5.04 0.25
CA PRO A 256 -5.54 5.50 1.62
C PRO A 256 -6.84 6.10 2.17
N ALA A 257 -7.53 6.92 1.36
CA ALA A 257 -8.76 7.59 1.76
C ALA A 257 -9.88 6.58 2.02
N LEU A 258 -10.07 5.61 1.10
CA LEU A 258 -11.04 4.53 1.25
C LEU A 258 -10.74 3.66 2.48
N TRP A 259 -9.47 3.39 2.76
CA TRP A 259 -9.09 2.67 3.97
C TRP A 259 -9.45 3.46 5.25
N VAL A 260 -9.19 4.77 5.28
CA VAL A 260 -9.56 5.65 6.40
C VAL A 260 -11.07 5.68 6.60
N LEU A 261 -11.83 5.95 5.54
CA LEU A 261 -13.30 5.96 5.55
C LEU A 261 -13.88 4.63 6.04
N GLY A 262 -13.33 3.50 5.57
CA GLY A 262 -13.77 2.17 5.97
C GLY A 262 -13.47 1.83 7.42
N LYS A 263 -12.34 2.32 7.94
CA LYS A 263 -11.91 2.06 9.31
C LYS A 263 -12.58 2.97 10.33
N TYR A 264 -12.71 4.26 9.99
CA TYR A 264 -13.13 5.32 10.92
C TYR A 264 -14.52 5.88 10.64
N GLY A 265 -15.24 5.34 9.66
CA GLY A 265 -16.62 5.72 9.34
C GLY A 265 -16.71 6.62 8.12
N VAL A 266 -17.79 6.43 7.36
CA VAL A 266 -18.15 7.24 6.20
C VAL A 266 -19.19 8.25 6.67
N ASP A 267 -18.85 9.54 6.56
CA ASP A 267 -19.73 10.66 6.89
C ASP A 267 -21.00 10.70 6.01
N GLU A 268 -22.06 11.32 6.53
CA GLU A 268 -23.35 11.43 5.82
C GLU A 268 -23.24 12.22 4.53
N ASP A 269 -22.35 13.22 4.45
CA ASP A 269 -22.14 13.99 3.22
C ASP A 269 -21.79 13.07 2.04
N TYR A 270 -20.90 12.10 2.25
CA TYR A 270 -20.53 11.12 1.21
C TYR A 270 -21.66 10.15 0.89
N ARG A 271 -22.56 9.89 1.85
CA ARG A 271 -23.75 9.07 1.61
C ARG A 271 -24.83 9.86 0.88
N HIS A 272 -24.92 11.17 1.08
CA HIS A 272 -25.91 12.00 0.40
C HIS A 272 -25.64 12.08 -1.11
N TYR A 273 -24.36 12.06 -1.51
CA TYR A 273 -24.00 11.88 -2.92
C TYR A 273 -24.70 10.64 -3.50
N ARG A 274 -24.70 9.48 -2.81
CA ARG A 274 -25.43 8.28 -3.26
C ARG A 274 -26.90 8.53 -3.65
N THR A 275 -27.59 9.45 -2.98
CA THR A 275 -29.02 9.70 -3.18
C THR A 275 -29.35 10.75 -4.25
N MET A 276 -28.35 11.48 -4.75
CA MET A 276 -28.55 12.49 -5.81
C MET A 276 -28.40 11.90 -7.23
N ALA A 277 -28.53 10.58 -7.38
CA ALA A 277 -28.51 9.84 -8.65
C ALA A 277 -29.91 9.35 -9.00
#